data_AF-D8M058-F1
#
_entry.id   AF-D8M058-F1
#
_cell.length_a   1.000
_cell.length_b   1.000
_cell.length_c   1.000
_cell.angle_alpha   90.00
_cell.angle_beta   90.00
_cell.angle_gamma   90.00
#
_symmetry.space_group_name_H-M   'P 1'
#
loop_
_entity.id
_entity.type
_entity.pdbx_description
1 polymer ?
#
loop_
_entity_poly.entity_id
_entity_poly.type
_entity_poly.pdbx_seq_one_letter_code
_entity_poly.pdbx_strand_id
1 'polypeptide(L)'
;MKFFAVIALLSLVAAENCVATDGFEETEPGHLAYAFCGEGEWGYKVSLCSNSINPTWIPMEDICTPKKKLIHPNFGLNYLEYSVKADGMPREEYSPKVNYFMSVALSRLSSLFVLHPIDVTVIDVSGDDNSTTMLIHHLVDSYNRTDLINVITDYFNDGSFNTLMASLDNDFSYIDFSLVKDTFRWSSFNIFYNPYFDMILGVLIVAFIWYWLCKLGRKCCEKKKQEKEAAEKLLP
;
A
#
# COMPACT_ATOMS: atom_id res chain seq x y z
N MET A 1 -62.40 19.74 34.83
CA MET A 1 -61.06 19.11 34.76
C MET A 1 -60.73 18.83 33.30
N LYS A 2 -59.96 19.73 32.67
CA LYS A 2 -59.36 19.53 31.35
C LYS A 2 -57.89 19.23 31.61
N PHE A 3 -57.54 17.96 31.70
CA PHE A 3 -56.15 17.57 31.97
C PHE A 3 -55.92 16.22 31.28
N PHE A 4 -54.80 16.14 30.56
CA PHE A 4 -54.22 14.95 29.94
C PHE A 4 -54.88 14.44 28.66
N ALA A 5 -54.77 15.23 27.59
CA ALA A 5 -54.57 14.68 26.25
C ALA A 5 -53.40 15.40 25.56
N VAL A 6 -52.31 15.61 26.30
CA VAL A 6 -50.99 15.73 25.69
C VAL A 6 -50.52 14.30 25.52
N ILE A 7 -51.07 13.63 24.50
CA ILE A 7 -50.44 12.42 23.97
C ILE A 7 -49.11 12.91 23.45
N ALA A 8 -48.05 12.60 24.20
CA ALA A 8 -46.70 12.68 23.73
C ALA A 8 -46.63 11.88 22.43
N LEU A 9 -46.72 12.59 21.31
CA LEU A 9 -46.04 12.20 20.08
C LEU A 9 -44.56 12.17 20.43
N LEU A 10 -44.14 11.07 21.05
CA LEU A 10 -42.81 10.54 20.88
C LEU A 10 -42.69 10.29 19.38
N SER A 11 -42.20 11.29 18.66
CA SER A 11 -41.59 11.07 17.36
C SER A 11 -40.51 10.02 17.60
N LEU A 12 -40.80 8.78 17.20
CA LEU A 12 -39.75 7.91 16.70
C LEU A 12 -39.17 8.67 15.52
N VAL A 13 -38.18 9.51 15.80
CA VAL A 13 -37.21 9.89 14.79
C VAL A 13 -36.43 8.60 14.57
N ALA A 14 -36.88 7.81 13.60
CA ALA A 14 -36.01 6.79 13.03
C ALA A 14 -34.78 7.56 12.59
N ALA A 15 -33.66 7.37 13.26
CA ALA A 15 -32.42 7.96 12.81
C ALA A 15 -32.23 7.45 11.37
N GLU A 16 -32.14 8.36 10.42
CA GLU A 16 -31.82 7.98 9.06
C GLU A 16 -30.43 7.31 9.09
N ASN A 17 -30.17 6.34 8.22
CA ASN A 17 -28.83 5.76 8.10
C ASN A 17 -27.93 6.70 7.28
N CYS A 18 -26.61 6.53 7.38
CA CYS A 18 -25.72 7.14 6.40
C CYS A 18 -25.94 6.47 5.04
N VAL A 19 -26.36 7.26 4.05
CA VAL A 19 -26.60 6.80 2.68
C VAL A 19 -25.29 6.29 2.05
N ALA A 20 -25.38 5.18 1.30
CA ALA A 20 -24.25 4.62 0.57
C ALA A 20 -23.59 5.67 -0.35
N THR A 21 -22.28 5.85 -0.26
CA THR A 21 -21.50 6.87 -1.01
C THR A 21 -20.05 6.41 -1.13
N ASP A 22 -19.38 6.71 -2.26
CA ASP A 22 -17.94 6.46 -2.47
C ASP A 22 -17.46 5.03 -2.15
N GLY A 23 -18.30 4.03 -2.40
CA GLY A 23 -18.01 2.62 -2.13
C GLY A 23 -18.33 2.17 -0.70
N PHE A 24 -18.76 3.07 0.19
CA PHE A 24 -19.34 2.72 1.49
C PHE A 24 -20.79 2.27 1.32
N GLU A 25 -21.15 1.19 1.99
CA GLU A 25 -22.52 0.70 2.10
C GLU A 25 -23.34 1.55 3.07
N GLU A 26 -24.66 1.41 3.00
CA GLU A 26 -25.56 2.06 3.97
C GLU A 26 -25.23 1.57 5.38
N THR A 27 -25.00 2.51 6.30
CA THR A 27 -24.49 2.19 7.65
C THR A 27 -25.25 2.93 8.73
N GLU A 28 -25.51 2.23 9.84
CA GLU A 28 -26.23 2.78 10.98
C GLU A 28 -25.42 3.86 11.73
N PRO A 29 -26.08 4.88 12.31
CA PRO A 29 -25.41 5.90 13.10
C PRO A 29 -24.56 5.31 14.23
N GLY A 30 -23.31 5.76 14.33
CA GLY A 30 -22.34 5.29 15.33
C GLY A 30 -21.50 4.09 14.89
N HIS A 31 -21.74 3.52 13.71
CA HIS A 31 -20.96 2.40 13.18
C HIS A 31 -19.90 2.84 12.16
N LEU A 32 -18.82 2.06 12.09
CA LEU A 32 -17.78 2.20 11.07
C LEU A 32 -18.20 1.48 9.79
N ALA A 33 -17.93 2.12 8.67
CA ALA A 33 -18.02 1.54 7.34
C ALA A 33 -16.64 1.44 6.71
N TYR A 34 -16.47 0.44 5.86
CA TYR A 34 -15.22 0.13 5.20
C TYR A 34 -15.45 0.03 3.69
N ALA A 35 -14.55 0.59 2.90
CA ALA A 35 -14.62 0.54 1.45
C ALA A 35 -13.26 0.16 0.85
N PHE A 36 -13.28 -0.55 -0.28
CA PHE A 36 -12.07 -0.75 -1.07
C PHE A 36 -11.67 0.56 -1.78
N CYS A 37 -10.39 0.67 -2.11
CA CYS A 37 -9.91 1.75 -2.96
C CYS A 37 -10.43 1.62 -4.40
N GLY A 38 -10.32 2.71 -5.16
CA GLY A 38 -10.69 2.72 -6.58
C GLY A 38 -9.79 1.83 -7.44
N GLU A 39 -10.16 1.69 -8.71
CA GLU A 39 -9.37 0.92 -9.67
C GLU A 39 -7.92 1.45 -9.77
N GLY A 40 -6.95 0.54 -9.70
CA GLY A 40 -5.52 0.89 -9.81
C GLY A 40 -4.87 1.35 -8.50
N GLU A 41 -5.60 1.28 -7.40
CA GLU A 41 -5.10 1.53 -6.04
C GLU A 41 -5.14 0.25 -5.19
N TRP A 42 -4.34 0.21 -4.13
CA TRP A 42 -4.39 -0.79 -3.07
C TRP A 42 -4.66 -0.09 -1.73
N GLY A 43 -5.24 -0.84 -0.78
CA GLY A 43 -5.63 -0.35 0.54
C GLY A 43 -7.13 -0.40 0.79
N TYR A 44 -7.56 0.41 1.75
CA TYR A 44 -8.95 0.55 2.16
C TYR A 44 -9.22 1.99 2.61
N LYS A 45 -10.49 2.31 2.76
CA LYS A 45 -10.98 3.54 3.40
C LYS A 45 -11.91 3.18 4.54
N VAL A 46 -11.90 3.98 5.60
CA VAL A 46 -12.74 3.84 6.77
C VAL A 46 -13.43 5.17 7.04
N SER A 47 -14.74 5.12 7.25
CA SER A 47 -15.54 6.27 7.65
C SER A 47 -16.45 5.88 8.82
N LEU A 48 -16.68 6.81 9.73
CA LEU A 48 -17.68 6.67 10.79
C LEU A 48 -18.98 7.32 10.33
N CYS A 49 -20.09 6.61 10.45
CA CYS A 49 -21.40 7.23 10.37
C CYS A 49 -21.68 8.00 11.66
N SER A 50 -21.82 9.33 11.60
CA SER A 50 -21.94 10.15 12.81
C SER A 50 -23.18 9.79 13.61
N ASN A 51 -23.05 9.68 14.93
CA ASN A 51 -24.17 9.33 15.81
C ASN A 51 -25.07 10.57 16.03
N SER A 52 -25.95 10.86 15.07
CA SER A 52 -26.86 11.99 15.13
C SER A 52 -28.19 11.68 14.40
N ILE A 53 -29.19 12.54 14.60
CA ILE A 53 -30.52 12.43 13.97
C ILE A 53 -30.42 12.46 12.43
N ASN A 54 -29.49 13.25 11.90
CA ASN A 54 -29.18 13.35 10.47
C ASN A 54 -27.72 12.94 10.30
N PRO A 55 -27.41 11.64 10.27
CA PRO A 55 -26.02 11.22 10.32
C PRO A 55 -25.29 11.60 9.03
N THR A 56 -24.00 11.76 9.18
CA THR A 56 -23.09 12.20 8.12
C THR A 56 -21.83 11.36 8.19
N TRP A 57 -21.22 11.13 7.03
CA TRP A 57 -19.94 10.45 6.95
C TRP A 57 -18.83 11.32 7.54
N ILE A 58 -18.14 10.79 8.55
CA ILE A 58 -16.91 11.36 9.10
C ILE A 58 -15.74 10.50 8.59
N PRO A 59 -14.85 11.04 7.74
CA PRO A 59 -13.71 10.29 7.25
C PRO A 59 -12.76 9.99 8.41
N MET A 60 -12.34 8.73 8.56
CA MET A 60 -11.45 8.29 9.62
C MET A 60 -10.06 7.96 9.09
N GLU A 61 -9.97 7.04 8.14
CA GLU A 61 -8.69 6.59 7.58
C GLU A 61 -8.82 6.37 6.07
N ASP A 62 -7.82 6.81 5.31
CA ASP A 62 -7.72 6.55 3.87
C ASP A 62 -6.26 6.22 3.55
N ILE A 63 -5.99 4.94 3.30
CA ILE A 63 -4.65 4.46 2.92
C ILE A 63 -4.56 4.12 1.43
N CYS A 64 -5.51 4.61 0.62
CA CYS A 64 -5.55 4.29 -0.79
C CYS A 64 -4.33 4.83 -1.52
N THR A 65 -3.56 3.89 -2.05
CA THR A 65 -2.27 4.18 -2.67
C THR A 65 -2.21 3.60 -4.08
N PRO A 66 -1.81 4.39 -5.09
CA PRO A 66 -1.62 3.87 -6.44
C PRO A 66 -0.63 2.71 -6.47
N LYS A 67 -1.01 1.60 -7.11
CA LYS A 67 -0.19 0.38 -7.22
C LYS A 67 1.24 0.69 -7.68
N LYS A 68 1.38 1.63 -8.62
CA LYS A 68 2.69 2.07 -9.16
C LYS A 68 3.67 2.60 -8.09
N LYS A 69 3.17 3.20 -7.01
CA LYS A 69 4.02 3.69 -5.90
C LYS A 69 4.46 2.56 -4.97
N LEU A 70 3.70 1.47 -4.92
CA LEU A 70 3.95 0.33 -4.05
C LEU A 70 4.78 -0.77 -4.73
N ILE A 71 5.05 -0.68 -6.03
CA ILE A 71 5.90 -1.68 -6.71
C ILE A 71 7.40 -1.44 -6.43
N HIS A 72 7.79 -0.18 -6.22
CA HIS A 72 9.19 0.23 -6.05
C HIS A 72 9.38 1.00 -4.75
N PRO A 73 10.02 0.42 -3.72
CA PRO A 73 10.21 1.08 -2.45
C PRO A 73 11.26 2.19 -2.57
N ASN A 74 11.21 3.17 -1.67
CA ASN A 74 12.26 4.19 -1.58
C ASN A 74 13.61 3.57 -1.18
N PHE A 75 14.71 4.29 -1.46
CA PHE A 75 16.05 3.85 -1.05
C PHE A 75 16.11 3.58 0.45
N GLY A 76 16.68 2.43 0.85
CA GLY A 76 16.76 2.00 2.24
C GLY A 76 15.56 1.17 2.72
N LEU A 77 14.49 1.08 1.93
CA LEU A 77 13.31 0.28 2.24
C LEU A 77 13.15 -0.87 1.25
N ASN A 78 12.47 -1.92 1.70
CA ASN A 78 12.13 -3.09 0.90
C ASN A 78 10.66 -3.43 1.11
N TYR A 79 10.03 -4.05 0.11
CA TYR A 79 8.75 -4.71 0.31
C TYR A 79 8.97 -6.20 0.54
N LEU A 80 8.36 -6.70 1.61
CA LEU A 80 8.22 -8.10 1.94
C LEU A 80 6.81 -8.55 1.57
N GLU A 81 6.73 -9.52 0.67
CA GLU A 81 5.48 -10.14 0.24
C GLU A 81 5.37 -11.53 0.82
N TYR A 82 4.22 -11.88 1.37
CA TYR A 82 3.95 -13.20 1.94
C TYR A 82 2.46 -13.51 1.93
N SER A 83 2.12 -14.78 1.96
CA SER A 83 0.71 -15.20 1.89
C SER A 83 0.22 -15.69 3.25
N VAL A 84 -0.94 -15.19 3.64
CA VAL A 84 -1.68 -15.63 4.84
C VAL A 84 -2.96 -16.31 4.37
N LYS A 85 -3.20 -17.52 4.85
CA LYS A 85 -4.42 -18.28 4.60
C LYS A 85 -5.36 -18.12 5.78
N ALA A 86 -6.59 -17.74 5.51
CA ALA A 86 -7.70 -17.72 6.46
C ALA A 86 -8.57 -18.95 6.20
N ASP A 87 -8.41 -19.98 7.03
CA ASP A 87 -9.24 -21.18 7.02
C ASP A 87 -10.57 -20.90 7.75
N GLY A 88 -11.69 -21.26 7.13
CA GLY A 88 -13.03 -20.94 7.64
C GLY A 88 -13.60 -19.62 7.13
N MET A 89 -12.91 -18.92 6.22
CA MET A 89 -13.42 -17.75 5.50
C MET A 89 -13.47 -18.04 3.99
N PRO A 90 -14.66 -18.23 3.40
CA PRO A 90 -14.84 -18.30 1.95
C PRO A 90 -14.36 -17.04 1.25
N ARG A 91 -13.88 -17.18 0.00
CA ARG A 91 -13.38 -16.03 -0.77
C ARG A 91 -14.40 -14.89 -0.94
N GLU A 92 -15.69 -15.23 -1.00
CA GLU A 92 -16.79 -14.28 -1.16
C GLU A 92 -17.05 -13.42 0.09
N GLU A 93 -16.65 -13.92 1.27
CA GLU A 93 -16.80 -13.18 2.54
C GLU A 93 -15.66 -12.19 2.78
N TYR A 94 -14.60 -12.23 1.96
CA TYR A 94 -13.52 -11.26 2.04
C TYR A 94 -14.02 -9.84 1.72
N SER A 95 -13.94 -8.97 2.72
CA SER A 95 -14.46 -7.61 2.68
C SER A 95 -13.39 -6.56 3.02
N PRO A 96 -13.64 -5.26 2.78
CA PRO A 96 -12.71 -4.20 3.17
C PRO A 96 -12.45 -4.16 4.69
N LYS A 97 -13.42 -4.62 5.50
CA LYS A 97 -13.27 -4.80 6.94
C LYS A 97 -12.13 -5.78 7.26
N VAL A 98 -12.05 -6.91 6.56
CA VAL A 98 -10.97 -7.89 6.74
C VAL A 98 -9.63 -7.26 6.40
N ASN A 99 -9.53 -6.50 5.30
CA ASN A 99 -8.31 -5.80 4.91
C ASN A 99 -7.84 -4.82 6.00
N TYR A 100 -8.76 -4.01 6.55
CA TYR A 100 -8.49 -3.11 7.66
C TYR A 100 -7.88 -3.83 8.87
N PHE A 101 -8.55 -4.88 9.36
CA PHE A 101 -8.08 -5.58 10.55
C PHE A 101 -6.76 -6.32 10.32
N MET A 102 -6.54 -6.88 9.13
CA MET A 102 -5.24 -7.46 8.75
C MET A 102 -4.13 -6.41 8.79
N SER A 103 -4.33 -5.24 8.18
CA SER A 103 -3.36 -4.14 8.21
C SER A 103 -3.10 -3.64 9.64
N VAL A 104 -4.14 -3.50 10.46
CA VAL A 104 -3.98 -3.07 11.87
C VAL A 104 -3.25 -4.11 12.70
N ALA A 105 -3.59 -5.40 12.56
CA ALA A 105 -2.93 -6.47 13.32
C ALA A 105 -1.45 -6.59 12.95
N LEU A 106 -1.14 -6.57 11.65
CA LEU A 106 0.22 -6.73 11.16
C LEU A 106 1.08 -5.47 11.38
N SER A 107 0.51 -4.26 11.27
CA SER A 107 1.22 -3.02 11.58
C SER A 107 1.56 -2.90 13.06
N ARG A 108 0.73 -3.46 13.96
CA ARG A 108 1.08 -3.56 15.39
C ARG A 108 2.32 -4.41 15.62
N LEU A 109 2.46 -5.53 14.90
CA LEU A 109 3.65 -6.39 15.02
C LEU A 109 4.91 -5.70 14.53
N SER A 110 4.77 -4.94 13.45
CA SER A 110 5.89 -4.26 12.84
C SER A 110 6.09 -2.85 13.37
N SER A 111 5.33 -2.40 14.38
CA SER A 111 5.47 -1.07 14.98
C SER A 111 6.87 -0.75 15.53
N LEU A 112 7.69 -1.77 15.81
CA LEU A 112 9.11 -1.63 16.18
C LEU A 112 10.06 -1.45 14.97
N PHE A 113 9.59 -1.76 13.76
CA PHE A 113 10.38 -1.88 12.53
C PHE A 113 9.82 -1.04 11.36
N VAL A 114 8.62 -0.48 11.50
CA VAL A 114 7.84 0.17 10.45
C VAL A 114 7.38 1.54 10.90
N LEU A 115 7.43 2.49 9.97
CA LEU A 115 7.22 3.89 10.27
C LEU A 115 5.74 4.25 10.19
N HIS A 116 4.93 3.72 9.25
CA HIS A 116 3.53 4.15 9.00
C HIS A 116 2.54 2.99 8.71
N PRO A 117 1.22 3.12 8.98
CA PRO A 117 0.20 2.08 8.71
C PRO A 117 0.01 1.73 7.22
N ILE A 118 0.28 2.69 6.32
CA ILE A 118 0.23 2.52 4.85
C ILE A 118 1.23 1.46 4.33
N ASP A 119 2.13 1.03 5.20
CA ASP A 119 3.21 0.12 4.92
C ASP A 119 2.75 -1.35 4.93
N VAL A 120 1.53 -1.67 5.37
CA VAL A 120 0.99 -3.03 5.30
C VAL A 120 -0.37 -3.05 4.63
N THR A 121 -0.50 -3.79 3.53
CA THR A 121 -1.77 -3.89 2.80
C THR A 121 -1.92 -5.24 2.11
N VAL A 122 -3.17 -5.70 1.95
CA VAL A 122 -3.50 -6.88 1.15
C VAL A 122 -3.57 -6.46 -0.32
N ILE A 123 -2.75 -7.07 -1.17
CA ILE A 123 -2.60 -6.68 -2.60
C ILE A 123 -3.29 -7.62 -3.57
N ASP A 124 -3.51 -8.87 -3.14
CA ASP A 124 -4.21 -9.89 -3.91
C ASP A 124 -4.92 -10.86 -2.98
N VAL A 125 -6.04 -11.42 -3.44
CA VAL A 125 -6.86 -12.34 -2.67
C VAL A 125 -7.38 -13.44 -3.59
N SER A 126 -6.97 -14.66 -3.29
CA SER A 126 -7.39 -15.89 -3.97
C SER A 126 -8.00 -16.83 -2.93
N GLY A 127 -8.78 -17.83 -3.35
CA GLY A 127 -9.40 -18.74 -2.39
C GLY A 127 -10.39 -19.69 -3.03
N ASP A 128 -10.96 -20.53 -2.19
CA ASP A 128 -12.03 -21.46 -2.50
C ASP A 128 -13.24 -21.22 -1.57
N ASP A 129 -14.19 -22.15 -1.59
CA ASP A 129 -15.43 -22.05 -0.82
C ASP A 129 -15.22 -22.12 0.71
N ASN A 130 -14.03 -22.55 1.17
CA ASN A 130 -13.75 -22.77 2.59
C ASN A 130 -12.60 -21.91 3.12
N SER A 131 -11.76 -21.36 2.25
CA SER A 131 -10.56 -20.66 2.65
C SER A 131 -10.17 -19.54 1.71
N THR A 132 -9.58 -18.51 2.29
CA THR A 132 -9.10 -17.32 1.57
C THR A 132 -7.62 -17.15 1.80
N THR A 133 -6.84 -17.10 0.72
CA THR A 133 -5.41 -16.76 0.74
C THR A 133 -5.21 -15.31 0.33
N MET A 134 -4.65 -14.52 1.25
CA MET A 134 -4.35 -13.11 1.10
C MET A 134 -2.86 -12.93 0.87
N LEU A 135 -2.48 -12.26 -0.21
CA LEU A 135 -1.11 -11.81 -0.44
C LEU A 135 -0.92 -10.46 0.24
N ILE A 136 -0.08 -10.45 1.26
CA ILE A 136 0.27 -9.26 2.03
C ILE A 136 1.50 -8.62 1.43
N HIS A 137 1.49 -7.28 1.37
CA HIS A 137 2.60 -6.46 0.96
C HIS A 137 2.99 -5.55 2.13
N HIS A 138 4.21 -5.71 2.63
CA HIS A 138 4.70 -5.10 3.86
C HIS A 138 5.99 -4.32 3.59
N LEU A 139 6.01 -3.01 3.78
CA LEU A 139 7.22 -2.19 3.69
C LEU A 139 8.05 -2.38 4.97
N VAL A 140 9.33 -2.64 4.80
CA VAL A 140 10.26 -2.98 5.89
C VAL A 140 11.57 -2.27 5.66
N ASP A 141 12.23 -1.85 6.74
CA ASP A 141 13.63 -1.44 6.67
C ASP A 141 14.51 -2.60 6.18
N SER A 142 15.42 -2.28 5.26
CA SER A 142 16.43 -3.19 4.75
C SER A 142 17.25 -3.92 5.81
N TYR A 143 17.50 -3.31 6.98
CA TYR A 143 18.34 -3.89 8.02
C TYR A 143 17.63 -4.94 8.88
N ASN A 144 16.32 -4.80 9.13
CA ASN A 144 15.57 -5.62 10.09
C ASN A 144 14.80 -6.78 9.44
N ARG A 145 15.12 -7.12 8.18
CA ARG A 145 14.37 -8.07 7.35
C ARG A 145 14.22 -9.46 7.99
N THR A 146 15.34 -10.06 8.39
CA THR A 146 15.35 -11.44 8.92
C THR A 146 14.62 -11.51 10.26
N ASP A 147 14.80 -10.49 11.09
CA ASP A 147 14.16 -10.41 12.40
C ASP A 147 12.64 -10.28 12.24
N LEU A 148 12.16 -9.48 11.30
CA LEU A 148 10.72 -9.38 11.02
C LEU A 148 10.13 -10.70 10.53
N ILE A 149 10.81 -11.41 9.62
CA ILE A 149 10.33 -12.72 9.14
C ILE A 149 10.19 -13.71 10.30
N ASN A 150 11.17 -13.74 11.20
CA ASN A 150 11.13 -14.59 12.38
C ASN A 150 9.97 -14.19 13.30
N VAL A 151 9.82 -12.89 13.59
CA VAL A 151 8.71 -12.38 14.42
C VAL A 151 7.35 -12.73 13.81
N ILE A 152 7.15 -12.52 12.52
CA ILE A 152 5.91 -12.89 11.82
C ILE A 152 5.69 -14.39 11.95
N THR A 153 6.70 -15.20 11.64
CA THR A 153 6.59 -16.66 11.65
C THR A 153 6.25 -17.18 13.04
N ASP A 154 6.92 -16.70 14.07
CA ASP A 154 6.67 -17.08 15.46
C ASP A 154 5.26 -16.67 15.91
N TYR A 155 4.80 -15.47 15.53
CA TYR A 155 3.50 -14.92 15.88
C TYR A 155 2.30 -15.63 15.22
N PHE A 156 2.52 -16.24 14.06
CA PHE A 156 1.53 -17.13 13.44
C PHE A 156 1.61 -18.54 14.04
N ASN A 157 2.81 -19.05 14.34
CA ASN A 157 3.00 -20.41 14.87
C ASN A 157 2.54 -20.59 16.32
N ASP A 158 2.64 -19.54 17.15
CA ASP A 158 2.23 -19.57 18.55
C ASP A 158 0.72 -19.30 18.76
N GLY A 159 0.00 -18.98 17.68
CA GLY A 159 -1.43 -18.65 17.71
C GLY A 159 -1.74 -17.24 18.23
N SER A 160 -0.73 -16.40 18.48
CA SER A 160 -0.91 -15.03 18.94
C SER A 160 -1.65 -14.18 17.91
N PHE A 161 -1.43 -14.42 16.61
CA PHE A 161 -2.16 -13.72 15.55
C PHE A 161 -3.67 -13.97 15.60
N ASN A 162 -4.09 -15.23 15.72
CA ASN A 162 -5.50 -15.60 15.83
C ASN A 162 -6.13 -14.98 17.08
N THR A 163 -5.41 -15.00 18.20
CA THR A 163 -5.87 -14.39 19.45
C THR A 163 -6.05 -12.88 19.31
N LEU A 164 -5.13 -12.19 18.62
CA LEU A 164 -5.25 -10.77 18.34
C LEU A 164 -6.46 -10.48 17.44
N MET A 165 -6.61 -11.21 16.34
CA MET A 165 -7.74 -11.02 15.42
C MET A 165 -9.09 -11.21 16.12
N ALA A 166 -9.25 -12.28 16.90
CA ALA A 166 -10.46 -12.52 17.69
C ALA A 166 -10.72 -11.44 18.75
N SER A 167 -9.67 -10.78 19.27
CA SER A 167 -9.81 -9.66 20.20
C SER A 167 -10.19 -8.34 19.54
N LEU A 168 -9.88 -8.19 18.25
CA LEU A 168 -10.21 -6.99 17.47
C LEU A 168 -11.67 -7.01 17.01
N ASP A 169 -12.17 -8.17 16.59
CA ASP A 169 -13.57 -8.37 16.22
C ASP A 169 -14.01 -9.82 16.44
N ASN A 170 -15.24 -10.00 16.91
CA ASN A 170 -15.81 -11.32 17.21
C ASN A 170 -15.98 -12.17 15.94
N ASP A 171 -16.15 -11.54 14.78
CA ASP A 171 -16.29 -12.23 13.49
C ASP A 171 -15.08 -13.13 13.19
N PHE A 172 -13.90 -12.80 13.72
CA PHE A 172 -12.66 -13.56 13.52
C PHE A 172 -12.48 -14.73 14.49
N SER A 173 -13.39 -14.94 15.45
CA SER A 173 -13.24 -15.97 16.49
C SER A 173 -13.22 -17.40 15.94
N TYR A 174 -13.80 -17.62 14.76
CA TYR A 174 -13.93 -18.94 14.12
C TYR A 174 -13.00 -19.13 12.92
N ILE A 175 -12.18 -18.12 12.60
CA ILE A 175 -11.29 -18.11 11.45
C ILE A 175 -9.87 -18.42 11.94
N ASP A 176 -9.23 -19.41 11.31
CA ASP A 176 -7.84 -19.77 11.61
C ASP A 176 -6.92 -19.15 10.55
N PHE A 177 -6.11 -18.18 10.96
CA PHE A 177 -5.13 -17.54 10.10
C PHE A 177 -3.78 -18.25 10.22
N SER A 178 -3.32 -18.84 9.13
CA SER A 178 -2.05 -19.53 9.05
C SER A 178 -1.14 -18.93 7.97
N LEU A 179 0.16 -18.91 8.24
CA LEU A 179 1.14 -18.45 7.26
C LEU A 179 1.40 -19.56 6.23
N VAL A 180 1.32 -19.24 4.94
CA VAL A 180 1.65 -20.19 3.88
C VAL A 180 3.18 -20.34 3.80
N LYS A 181 3.66 -21.58 3.94
CA LYS A 181 5.09 -21.90 3.95
C LYS A 181 5.79 -21.44 2.66
N ASP A 182 7.03 -20.98 2.81
CA ASP A 182 7.93 -20.59 1.71
C ASP A 182 7.37 -19.51 0.75
N THR A 183 6.47 -18.65 1.23
CA THR A 183 5.86 -17.58 0.42
C THR A 183 6.58 -16.24 0.50
N PHE A 184 7.55 -16.09 1.40
CA PHE A 184 8.29 -14.84 1.56
C PHE A 184 9.07 -14.49 0.29
N ARG A 185 8.68 -13.39 -0.35
CA ARG A 185 9.36 -12.77 -1.47
C ARG A 185 9.76 -11.36 -1.07
N TRP A 186 10.86 -10.87 -1.63
CA TRP A 186 11.24 -9.48 -1.42
C TRP A 186 11.34 -8.75 -2.75
N SER A 187 10.91 -7.49 -2.73
CA SER A 187 11.20 -6.51 -3.76
C SER A 187 12.05 -5.42 -3.12
N SER A 188 13.27 -5.25 -3.63
CA SER A 188 14.19 -4.21 -3.16
C SER A 188 14.17 -3.02 -4.08
N PHE A 189 14.63 -1.88 -3.55
CA PHE A 189 14.90 -0.71 -4.37
C PHE A 189 15.81 -1.09 -5.54
N ASN A 190 15.34 -0.80 -6.75
CA ASN A 190 16.12 -0.97 -7.97
C ASN A 190 16.35 0.41 -8.58
N ILE A 191 17.63 0.81 -8.57
CA ILE A 191 18.06 2.13 -9.05
C ILE A 191 17.68 2.38 -10.51
N PHE A 192 17.62 1.34 -11.35
CA PHE A 192 17.30 1.44 -12.77
C PHE A 192 15.82 1.72 -13.05
N TYR A 193 14.93 1.46 -12.09
CA TYR A 193 13.50 1.78 -12.23
C TYR A 193 13.13 3.12 -11.56
N ASN A 194 14.12 3.83 -11.02
CA ASN A 194 13.90 5.15 -10.47
C ASN A 194 13.88 6.19 -11.62
N PRO A 195 12.78 6.95 -11.82
CA PRO A 195 12.68 7.92 -12.90
C PRO A 195 13.77 9.00 -12.84
N TYR A 196 14.31 9.30 -11.65
CA TYR A 196 15.44 10.24 -11.51
C TYR A 196 16.76 9.66 -12.01
N PHE A 197 16.95 8.34 -11.89
CA PHE A 197 18.17 7.69 -12.39
C PHE A 197 18.22 7.71 -13.91
N ASP A 198 17.10 7.40 -14.59
CA ASP A 198 17.01 7.49 -16.06
C ASP A 198 17.31 8.91 -16.57
N MET A 199 16.82 9.93 -15.86
CA MET A 199 17.11 11.32 -16.19
C MET A 199 18.59 11.66 -16.03
N ILE A 200 19.22 11.26 -14.92
CA ILE A 200 20.66 11.50 -14.67
C ILE A 200 21.52 10.73 -15.67
N LEU A 201 21.21 9.46 -15.91
CA LEU A 201 21.92 8.61 -16.87
C LEU A 201 21.81 9.19 -18.29
N GLY A 202 20.63 9.66 -18.69
CA GLY A 202 20.40 10.33 -19.97
C GLY A 202 21.27 11.58 -20.14
N VAL A 203 21.34 12.43 -19.11
CA VAL A 203 22.21 13.62 -19.12
C VAL A 203 23.69 13.24 -19.23
N LEU A 204 24.13 12.20 -18.50
CA LEU A 204 25.51 11.72 -18.57
C LEU A 204 25.86 11.18 -19.97
N ILE A 205 24.95 10.44 -20.62
CA ILE A 205 25.15 9.93 -21.98
C ILE A 205 25.28 11.09 -22.97
N VAL A 206 24.39 12.08 -22.91
CA VAL A 206 24.44 13.27 -23.79
C VAL A 206 25.75 14.04 -23.58
N ALA A 207 26.16 14.26 -22.34
CA ALA A 207 27.42 14.92 -22.02
C ALA A 207 28.64 14.14 -22.55
N PHE A 208 28.61 12.81 -22.47
CA PHE A 208 29.69 11.96 -22.95
C PHE A 208 29.80 11.98 -24.48
N ILE A 209 28.67 11.89 -25.19
CA ILE A 209 28.59 12.01 -26.65
C ILE A 209 29.10 13.40 -27.07
N TRP A 210 28.64 14.46 -26.41
CA TRP A 210 29.07 15.83 -26.69
C TRP A 210 30.58 16.01 -26.50
N TYR A 211 31.14 15.51 -25.39
CA TYR A 211 32.57 15.53 -25.12
C TYR A 211 33.37 14.84 -26.24
N TRP A 212 32.92 13.66 -26.69
CA TRP A 212 33.57 12.92 -27.77
C TRP A 212 33.49 13.63 -29.12
N LEU A 213 32.33 14.21 -29.46
CA LEU A 213 32.16 15.02 -30.67
C LEU A 213 33.05 16.26 -30.65
N CYS A 214 33.13 16.97 -29.52
CA CYS A 214 34.05 18.10 -29.37
C CYS A 214 35.52 17.68 -29.50
N LYS A 215 35.90 16.53 -28.94
CA LYS A 215 37.27 16.00 -29.03
C LYS A 215 37.64 15.60 -30.47
N LEU A 216 36.72 14.98 -31.20
CA LEU A 216 36.89 14.68 -32.63
C LEU A 216 36.96 15.95 -33.48
N GLY A 217 36.11 16.93 -33.20
CA GLY A 217 36.12 18.24 -33.86
C GLY A 217 37.45 18.98 -33.68
N ARG A 218 38.01 18.99 -32.46
CA ARG A 218 39.34 19.57 -32.18
C ARG A 218 40.45 18.89 -32.98
N LYS A 219 40.48 17.55 -33.02
CA LYS A 219 41.47 16.80 -33.81
C LYS A 219 41.39 17.12 -35.31
N CYS A 220 40.18 17.23 -35.87
CA CYS A 220 40.00 17.61 -37.27
C CYS A 220 40.43 19.06 -37.55
N CYS A 221 40.18 19.99 -36.63
CA CYS A 221 40.64 21.38 -36.76
C CYS A 221 42.18 21.49 -36.71
N GLU A 222 42.83 20.79 -35.78
CA GLU A 222 44.30 20.76 -35.70
C GLU A 222 44.92 20.19 -36.98
N LYS A 223 44.34 19.10 -37.50
CA LYS A 223 44.81 18.49 -38.75
C LYS A 223 44.69 19.43 -39.95
N LYS A 224 43.54 20.12 -40.10
CA LYS A 224 43.35 21.14 -41.14
C LYS A 224 44.30 22.34 -41.00
N LYS A 225 44.65 22.71 -39.77
CA LYS A 225 45.60 23.80 -39.51
C LYS A 225 47.02 23.41 -39.94
N GLN A 226 47.44 22.19 -39.62
CA GLN A 226 48.72 21.63 -40.06
C GLN A 226 48.79 21.49 -41.59
N GLU A 227 47.71 21.04 -42.24
CA GLU A 227 47.63 20.95 -43.70
C GLU A 227 47.73 22.33 -44.37
N LYS A 228 47.10 23.37 -43.79
CA LYS A 228 47.24 24.76 -44.27
C LYS A 228 48.65 25.31 -44.09
N GLU A 229 49.24 25.15 -42.90
CA GLU A 229 50.62 25.60 -42.63
C GLU A 229 51.66 24.86 -43.49
N ALA A 230 51.42 23.59 -43.82
CA ALA A 230 52.27 22.82 -44.73
C ALA A 230 52.12 23.28 -46.18
N ALA A 231 50.90 23.60 -46.63
CA ALA A 231 50.65 24.12 -47.97
C ALA A 231 51.24 25.54 -48.17
N GLU A 232 51.21 26.37 -47.14
CA GLU A 232 51.74 27.75 -47.17
C GLU A 232 53.28 27.77 -47.20
N LYS A 233 53.96 26.76 -46.62
CA LYS A 233 55.42 26.59 -46.71
C LYS A 233 55.91 26.04 -48.06
N LEU A 234 55.02 25.56 -48.91
CA LEU A 234 55.34 24.99 -50.23
C LEU A 234 55.09 25.99 -51.38
N LEU A 235 54.57 27.17 -51.09
CA LEU A 235 54.46 28.28 -52.05
C LEU A 235 55.74 29.14 -51.96
N PRO A 236 56.48 29.30 -53.07
CA PRO A 236 57.72 30.10 -53.13
C PRO A 236 57.49 31.61 -53.00
#